data_AF-A0A0M0H8W7-F1
#
_entry.id   AF-A0A0M0H8W7-F1
#
_cell.length_a   1.000
_cell.length_b   1.000
_cell.length_c   1.000
_cell.angle_alpha   90.00
_cell.angle_beta   90.00
_cell.angle_gamma   90.00
#
_symmetry.space_group_name_H-M   'P 1'
#
loop_
_entity.id
_entity.type
_entity.pdbx_description
1 polymer ?
#
loop_
_entity_poly.entity_id
_entity_poly.type
_entity_poly.pdbx_seq_one_letter_code
_entity_poly.pdbx_strand_id
1 'polypeptide(L)'
;MASRSSYRLDELFQRTVQPLLGVPYRWGGASPSGFDCSGFTQYVYKKFDVSLPRTASQQFEKGTKVSTSSMQPGDLVFFDTGGGSISHVGIYMGAGKMAHAASGQGSVKINSIDWYLNHYRVVGVKRYL
;
A
#
# COMPACT_ATOMS: atom_id res chain seq x y z
N MET A 1 -11.80 26.90 -18.71
CA MET A 1 -10.53 26.43 -18.08
C MET A 1 -10.89 25.86 -16.73
N ALA A 2 -10.90 24.53 -16.58
CA ALA A 2 -11.23 23.90 -15.29
C ALA A 2 -10.09 24.21 -14.30
N SER A 3 -10.44 24.82 -13.18
CA SER A 3 -9.52 25.11 -12.07
C SER A 3 -8.81 23.83 -11.63
N ARG A 4 -7.49 23.92 -11.38
CA ARG A 4 -6.63 22.89 -10.74
C ARG A 4 -7.04 22.71 -9.26
N SER A 5 -8.31 22.45 -9.03
CA SER A 5 -8.91 22.17 -7.72
C SER A 5 -8.18 20.99 -7.09
N SER A 6 -7.75 21.19 -5.84
CA SER A 6 -7.00 20.24 -5.01
C SER A 6 -7.61 18.83 -5.05
N TYR A 7 -6.99 17.91 -5.79
CA TYR A 7 -7.38 16.50 -5.71
C TYR A 7 -7.11 16.01 -4.28
N ARG A 8 -8.12 15.40 -3.67
CA ARG A 8 -7.96 14.72 -2.38
C ARG A 8 -7.04 13.51 -2.56
N LEU A 9 -6.27 13.14 -1.53
CA LEU A 9 -5.28 12.06 -1.64
C LEU A 9 -5.91 10.71 -2.03
N ASP A 10 -7.11 10.41 -1.57
CA ASP A 10 -7.89 9.23 -1.98
C ASP A 10 -8.08 9.18 -3.50
N GLU A 11 -8.48 10.29 -4.13
CA GLU A 11 -8.66 10.35 -5.58
C GLU A 11 -7.34 10.15 -6.34
N LEU A 12 -6.23 10.72 -5.84
CA LEU A 12 -4.91 10.58 -6.46
C LEU A 12 -4.39 9.14 -6.36
N PHE A 13 -4.49 8.53 -5.18
CA PHE A 13 -4.10 7.13 -5.01
C PHE A 13 -5.00 6.22 -5.84
N GLN A 14 -6.31 6.44 -5.87
CA GLN A 14 -7.23 5.66 -6.70
C GLN A 14 -6.83 5.71 -8.18
N ARG A 15 -6.58 6.91 -8.73
CA ARG A 15 -6.14 7.09 -10.13
C ARG A 15 -4.80 6.40 -10.41
N THR A 16 -3.89 6.41 -9.44
CA THR A 16 -2.56 5.80 -9.59
C THR A 16 -2.61 4.27 -9.53
N VAL A 17 -3.47 3.70 -8.67
CA VAL A 17 -3.61 2.26 -8.47
C VAL A 17 -4.50 1.60 -9.53
N GLN A 18 -5.53 2.29 -10.02
CA GLN A 18 -6.50 1.75 -10.97
C GLN A 18 -5.87 1.01 -12.18
N PRO A 19 -4.85 1.57 -12.88
CA PRO A 19 -4.24 0.87 -14.02
C PRO A 19 -3.35 -0.32 -13.63
N LEU A 20 -3.04 -0.48 -12.35
CA LEU A 20 -2.20 -1.56 -11.83
C LEU A 20 -3.01 -2.75 -11.34
N LEU A 21 -4.33 -2.62 -11.20
CA LEU A 21 -5.20 -3.72 -10.78
C LEU A 21 -5.06 -4.91 -11.72
N GLY A 22 -4.92 -6.10 -11.14
CA GLY A 22 -4.73 -7.33 -11.91
C GLY A 22 -3.29 -7.61 -12.36
N VAL A 23 -2.34 -6.66 -12.20
CA VAL A 23 -0.92 -6.95 -12.47
C VAL A 23 -0.47 -8.15 -11.61
N PRO A 24 0.17 -9.17 -12.20
CA PRO A 24 0.51 -10.39 -11.47
C PRO A 24 1.43 -10.16 -10.27
N TYR A 25 1.23 -10.96 -9.23
CA TYR A 25 2.18 -11.03 -8.15
C TYR A 25 3.47 -11.71 -8.63
N ARG A 26 4.63 -11.10 -8.37
CA ARG A 26 5.95 -11.69 -8.58
C ARG A 26 6.84 -11.35 -7.39
N TRP A 27 7.37 -12.37 -6.72
CA TRP A 27 8.37 -12.18 -5.67
C TRP A 27 9.56 -11.40 -6.22
N GLY A 28 9.97 -10.33 -5.54
CA GLY A 28 11.03 -9.47 -6.05
C GLY A 28 10.58 -8.46 -7.12
N GLY A 29 9.33 -8.51 -7.57
CA GLY A 29 8.78 -7.62 -8.59
C GLY A 29 8.52 -6.19 -8.12
N ALA A 30 8.84 -5.20 -8.96
CA ALA A 30 8.70 -3.77 -8.67
C ALA A 30 8.28 -2.95 -9.91
N SER A 31 7.64 -3.58 -10.89
CA SER A 31 7.22 -2.95 -12.14
C SER A 31 5.88 -3.50 -12.64
N PRO A 32 5.21 -2.84 -13.62
CA PRO A 32 3.94 -3.33 -14.17
C PRO A 32 3.98 -4.70 -14.85
N SER A 33 5.15 -5.33 -15.04
CA SER A 33 5.25 -6.74 -15.45
C SER A 33 5.04 -7.73 -14.29
N GLY A 34 5.06 -7.23 -13.05
CA GLY A 34 4.74 -7.99 -11.85
C GLY A 34 5.29 -7.31 -10.58
N PHE A 35 4.51 -7.40 -9.50
CA PHE A 35 4.83 -6.76 -8.22
C PHE A 35 4.86 -7.76 -7.08
N ASP A 36 5.74 -7.56 -6.09
CA ASP A 36 5.45 -7.98 -4.72
C ASP A 36 4.83 -6.83 -3.92
N CYS A 37 4.44 -7.09 -2.67
CA CYS A 37 3.74 -6.11 -1.84
C CYS A 37 4.55 -4.80 -1.68
N SER A 38 5.83 -4.90 -1.36
CA SER A 38 6.72 -3.76 -1.16
C SER A 38 7.19 -3.09 -2.46
N GLY A 39 7.32 -3.85 -3.55
CA GLY A 39 7.61 -3.30 -4.88
C GLY A 39 6.42 -2.55 -5.47
N PHE A 40 5.20 -2.99 -5.17
CA PHE A 40 3.97 -2.27 -5.51
C PHE A 40 3.91 -0.91 -4.78
N THR A 41 4.10 -0.88 -3.46
CA THR A 41 4.09 0.38 -2.69
C THR A 41 5.18 1.32 -3.19
N GLN A 42 6.40 0.81 -3.42
CA GLN A 42 7.51 1.58 -3.98
C GLN A 42 7.16 2.21 -5.34
N TYR A 43 6.57 1.42 -6.25
CA TYR A 43 6.19 1.92 -7.57
C TYR A 43 5.12 3.01 -7.50
N VAL A 44 4.09 2.83 -6.67
CA VAL A 44 3.01 3.81 -6.48
C VAL A 44 3.57 5.10 -5.88
N TYR A 45 4.34 5.00 -4.79
CA TYR A 45 4.90 6.17 -4.10
C TYR A 45 5.92 6.95 -4.95
N LYS A 46 6.63 6.27 -5.87
CA LYS A 46 7.49 6.96 -6.85
C LYS A 46 6.71 7.93 -7.75
N LYS A 47 5.40 7.73 -7.96
CA LYS A 47 4.54 8.67 -8.71
C LYS A 47 4.19 9.94 -7.91
N PHE A 48 4.48 9.94 -6.62
CA PHE A 48 4.35 11.07 -5.70
C PHE A 48 5.73 11.61 -5.28
N ASP A 49 6.77 11.32 -6.06
CA ASP A 49 8.16 11.75 -5.81
C ASP A 49 8.76 11.29 -4.46
N VAL A 50 8.18 10.25 -3.86
CA VAL A 50 8.69 9.63 -2.61
C VAL A 50 9.41 8.34 -2.92
N SER A 51 10.69 8.27 -2.54
CA SER A 51 11.50 7.06 -2.68
C SER A 51 11.36 6.16 -1.46
N LEU A 52 10.69 5.02 -1.64
CA LEU A 52 10.58 3.99 -0.60
C LEU A 52 11.71 2.97 -0.70
N PRO A 53 12.24 2.47 0.44
CA PRO A 53 13.10 1.30 0.48
C PRO A 53 12.47 0.06 -0.16
N ARG A 54 13.30 -0.92 -0.52
CA ARG A 54 12.84 -2.07 -1.31
C ARG A 54 11.92 -3.01 -0.54
N THR A 55 12.18 -3.27 0.73
CA THR A 55 11.45 -4.28 1.50
C THR A 55 10.41 -3.66 2.43
N ALA A 56 9.36 -4.43 2.75
CA ALA A 56 8.32 -3.99 3.69
C ALA A 56 8.91 -3.62 5.07
N SER A 57 9.87 -4.40 5.58
CA SER A 57 10.54 -4.09 6.85
C SER A 57 11.30 -2.76 6.81
N GLN A 58 12.05 -2.49 5.74
CA GLN A 58 12.75 -1.22 5.59
C GLN A 58 11.79 -0.04 5.40
N GLN A 59 10.66 -0.25 4.71
CA GLN A 59 9.59 0.75 4.62
C GLN A 59 8.93 1.00 5.99
N PHE A 60 8.86 0.02 6.87
CA PHE A 60 8.33 0.23 8.21
C PHE A 60 9.27 1.04 9.11
N GLU A 61 10.58 0.92 8.92
CA GLU A 61 11.57 1.70 9.68
C GLU A 61 11.58 3.20 9.34
N LYS A 62 10.97 3.57 8.21
CA LYS A 62 10.86 4.95 7.74
C LYS A 62 9.43 5.49 7.89
N GLY A 63 9.26 6.79 7.65
CA GLY A 63 7.98 7.49 7.79
C GLY A 63 7.55 7.72 9.25
N THR A 64 6.47 8.48 9.41
CA THR A 64 5.91 8.84 10.70
C THR A 64 4.92 7.78 11.17
N LYS A 65 5.00 7.36 12.44
CA LYS A 65 4.05 6.42 13.03
C LYS A 65 2.66 7.03 13.12
N VAL A 66 1.65 6.27 12.68
CA VAL A 66 0.22 6.65 12.76
C VAL A 66 -0.55 5.57 13.49
N SER A 67 -1.62 5.95 14.22
CA SER A 67 -2.57 4.99 14.80
C SER A 67 -3.51 4.45 13.72
N THR A 68 -3.93 3.19 13.86
CA THR A 68 -4.91 2.58 12.94
C THR A 68 -6.23 3.37 12.84
N SER A 69 -6.65 4.04 13.92
CA SER A 69 -7.84 4.89 13.95
C SER A 69 -7.67 6.24 13.24
N SER A 70 -6.45 6.64 12.88
CA SER A 70 -6.15 7.93 12.25
C SER A 70 -5.53 7.77 10.86
N MET A 71 -5.74 6.61 10.24
CA MET A 71 -5.27 6.33 8.88
C MET A 71 -5.89 7.30 7.87
N GLN A 72 -5.05 7.79 6.97
CA GLN A 72 -5.43 8.65 5.85
C GLN A 72 -5.02 7.99 4.53
N PRO A 73 -5.73 8.29 3.43
CA PRO A 73 -5.35 7.78 2.11
C PRO A 73 -3.87 8.01 1.82
N GLY A 74 -3.19 6.94 1.41
CA GLY A 74 -1.76 6.89 1.21
C GLY A 74 -1.02 6.12 2.30
N ASP A 75 -1.46 6.16 3.57
CA ASP A 75 -0.75 5.50 4.66
C ASP A 75 -0.43 4.04 4.35
N LEU A 76 0.81 3.64 4.65
CA LEU A 76 1.24 2.25 4.50
C LEU A 76 0.90 1.46 5.76
N VAL A 77 0.21 0.35 5.57
CA VAL A 77 -0.23 -0.54 6.65
C VAL A 77 0.52 -1.85 6.54
N PHE A 78 1.20 -2.21 7.63
CA PHE A 78 2.12 -3.34 7.69
C PHE A 78 1.54 -4.45 8.54
N PHE A 79 1.61 -5.67 8.02
CA PHE A 79 1.04 -6.86 8.65
C PHE A 79 2.08 -7.95 8.82
N ASP A 80 1.88 -8.73 9.87
CA ASP A 80 2.39 -10.09 9.96
C ASP A 80 1.24 -11.02 9.57
N THR A 81 1.31 -11.52 8.34
CA THR A 81 0.36 -12.49 7.78
C THR A 81 0.82 -13.95 8.00
N GLY A 82 1.77 -14.15 8.91
CA GLY A 82 2.42 -15.43 9.19
C GLY A 82 3.93 -15.27 9.33
N GLY A 83 4.52 -15.96 10.31
CA GLY A 83 5.98 -16.04 10.49
C GLY A 83 6.59 -15.09 11.53
N GLY A 84 5.78 -14.37 12.31
CA GLY A 84 6.26 -13.62 13.49
C GLY A 84 6.93 -12.28 13.18
N SER A 85 6.99 -11.88 11.92
CA SER A 85 7.64 -10.65 11.44
C SER A 85 6.83 -9.99 10.33
N ILE A 86 7.23 -8.79 9.89
CA ILE A 86 6.56 -8.09 8.79
C ILE A 86 6.66 -8.92 7.51
N SER A 87 5.53 -9.36 7.00
CA SER A 87 5.44 -10.20 5.80
C SER A 87 4.57 -9.59 4.70
N HIS A 88 3.81 -8.53 5.00
CA HIS A 88 2.96 -7.86 4.02
C HIS A 88 2.84 -6.34 4.27
N VAL A 89 2.63 -5.59 3.19
CA VAL A 89 2.34 -4.15 3.22
C VAL A 89 1.28 -3.81 2.18
N GLY A 90 0.41 -2.85 2.50
CA GLY A 90 -0.55 -2.27 1.56
C GLY A 90 -0.71 -0.76 1.77
N ILE A 91 -1.34 -0.11 0.79
CA ILE A 91 -1.65 1.31 0.79
C ILE A 91 -3.10 1.48 1.23
N TYR A 92 -3.37 2.20 2.31
CA TYR A 92 -4.73 2.56 2.68
C TYR A 92 -5.29 3.54 1.64
N MET A 93 -6.46 3.23 1.09
CA MET A 93 -7.09 3.99 0.00
C MET A 93 -8.20 4.92 0.50
N GLY A 94 -8.43 4.96 1.83
CA GLY A 94 -9.64 5.55 2.41
C GLY A 94 -10.82 4.59 2.36
N ALA A 95 -11.91 4.98 3.02
CA ALA A 95 -13.20 4.26 3.01
C ALA A 95 -13.10 2.75 3.29
N GLY A 96 -12.24 2.34 4.24
CA GLY A 96 -12.09 0.94 4.61
C GLY A 96 -11.44 0.05 3.53
N LYS A 97 -10.71 0.64 2.58
CA LYS A 97 -10.07 -0.08 1.47
C LYS A 97 -8.55 -0.03 1.54
N MET A 98 -7.90 -1.10 1.06
CA MET A 98 -6.46 -1.19 0.92
C MET A 98 -6.08 -1.74 -0.46
N ALA A 99 -5.15 -1.07 -1.13
CA ALA A 99 -4.51 -1.56 -2.35
C ALA A 99 -3.21 -2.30 -2.02
N HIS A 100 -2.99 -3.47 -2.63
CA HIS A 100 -1.79 -4.27 -2.39
C HIS A 100 -1.59 -5.33 -3.50
N ALA A 101 -0.34 -5.77 -3.68
CA ALA A 101 -0.03 -7.01 -4.40
C ALA A 101 0.06 -8.16 -3.39
N ALA A 102 -0.85 -9.12 -3.43
CA ALA A 102 -0.87 -10.27 -2.51
C ALA A 102 -0.56 -11.58 -3.22
N SER A 103 0.40 -12.34 -2.67
CA SER A 103 0.77 -13.67 -3.17
C SER A 103 -0.43 -14.63 -3.17
N GLY A 104 -1.18 -14.70 -2.07
CA GLY A 104 -2.37 -15.54 -1.93
C GLY A 104 -3.53 -15.17 -2.87
N GLN A 105 -3.46 -14.01 -3.53
CA GLN A 105 -4.46 -13.57 -4.51
C GLN A 105 -3.91 -13.49 -5.94
N GLY A 106 -2.62 -13.75 -6.13
CA GLY A 106 -1.94 -13.82 -7.42
C GLY A 106 -1.75 -12.50 -8.16
N SER A 107 -2.24 -11.36 -7.64
CA SER A 107 -2.20 -10.07 -8.34
C SER A 107 -2.40 -8.86 -7.43
N VAL A 108 -2.27 -7.66 -8.00
CA VAL A 108 -2.68 -6.40 -7.37
C VAL A 108 -4.20 -6.33 -7.25
N LYS A 109 -4.69 -6.09 -6.03
CA LYS A 109 -6.12 -5.93 -5.72
C LYS A 109 -6.37 -4.79 -4.76
N ILE A 110 -7.64 -4.36 -4.72
CA ILE A 110 -8.17 -3.52 -3.66
C ILE A 110 -9.16 -4.37 -2.86
N ASN A 111 -8.87 -4.56 -1.58
CA ASN A 111 -9.71 -5.33 -0.66
C ASN A 111 -10.16 -4.46 0.52
N SER A 112 -11.11 -4.96 1.31
CA SER A 112 -11.45 -4.37 2.60
C SER A 112 -10.24 -4.44 3.53
N ILE A 113 -9.82 -3.29 4.08
CA ILE A 113 -8.79 -3.27 5.12
C ILE A 113 -9.33 -3.79 6.45
N ASP A 114 -10.62 -3.60 6.74
CA ASP A 114 -11.23 -4.03 8.00
C ASP A 114 -11.15 -5.55 8.15
N TRP A 115 -11.36 -6.29 7.05
CA TRP A 115 -11.12 -7.73 7.03
C TRP A 115 -9.67 -8.06 7.38
N TYR A 116 -8.68 -7.37 6.79
CA TYR A 116 -7.26 -7.58 7.10
C TYR A 116 -6.91 -7.26 8.56
N LEU A 117 -7.43 -6.16 9.10
CA LEU A 117 -7.23 -5.75 10.49
C LEU A 117 -7.78 -6.79 11.48
N ASN A 118 -8.86 -7.49 11.10
CA ASN A 118 -9.50 -8.51 11.94
C ASN A 118 -8.88 -9.92 11.79
N HIS A 119 -8.14 -10.19 10.72
CA HIS A 119 -7.59 -11.53 10.42
C HIS A 119 -6.08 -11.62 10.58
N TYR A 120 -5.37 -10.50 10.52
CA TYR A 120 -3.91 -10.48 10.60
C TYR A 120 -3.42 -9.52 11.68
N ARG A 121 -2.24 -9.84 12.23
CA ARG A 121 -1.60 -8.98 13.22
C ARG A 121 -1.08 -7.73 12.53
N VAL A 122 -1.63 -6.59 12.91
CA VAL A 122 -1.12 -5.28 12.48
C VAL A 122 0.20 -5.01 13.19
N VAL A 123 1.27 -4.85 12.43
CA VAL A 123 2.58 -4.46 12.97
C VAL A 123 2.63 -2.94 13.17
N GLY A 124 2.03 -2.18 12.25
CA GLY A 124 1.79 -0.76 12.44
C GLY A 124 1.46 -0.03 11.14
N VAL A 125 1.33 1.29 11.25
CA VAL A 125 1.00 2.19 10.13
C VAL A 125 2.09 3.26 10.02
N LYS A 126 2.52 3.57 8.79
CA LYS A 126 3.48 4.64 8.49
C LYS A 126 2.95 5.62 7.45
N ARG A 127 3.11 6.91 7.73
CA ARG A 127 2.79 8.02 6.84
C ARG A 127 4.05 8.62 6.22
N TYR A 128 3.95 8.95 4.95
CA TYR A 128 5.05 9.43 4.11
C TYR A 128 4.73 10.73 3.36
N LEU A 129 3.48 11.17 3.38
CA LEU A 129 2.97 12.40 2.78
C LEU A 129 2.43 13.33 3.87
#